data_AF-A0A353KYG2-F1
#
_entry.id   AF-A0A353KYG2-F1
#
_cell.length_a   1.000
_cell.length_b   1.000
_cell.length_c   1.000
_cell.angle_alpha   90.00
_cell.angle_beta   90.00
_cell.angle_gamma   90.00
#
_symmetry.space_group_name_H-M   'P 1'
#
loop_
_entity.id
_entity.type
_entity.pdbx_description
1 polymer ?
#
loop_
_entity_poly.entity_id
_entity_poly.type
_entity_poly.pdbx_seq_one_letter_code
_entity_poly.pdbx_strand_id
1 'polypeptide(L)'
;MRIKMKYKKLNISAILLLGLGLTGLQAQTIVNATGGNASGSGGSASYSVGQVVYTTNSGTNGSVAQGVQQPYEIYVVTGLEESKDINLSVSAYPNPTTEFVKLIVESYKVENLSYQLYDMQGKLLDSKQIAGKQTSIVMSSLVPATYFVKVVKTSHDLSQQEVKIFKIIKK
;
A
#
# COMPACT_ATOMS: atom_id res chain seq x y z
N MET A 1 -50.05 -57.36 11.52
CA MET A 1 -48.60 -57.47 11.22
C MET A 1 -48.16 -56.25 10.40
N ARG A 2 -47.61 -55.19 11.03
CA ARG A 2 -47.18 -53.96 10.34
C ARG A 2 -45.71 -54.10 9.90
N ILE A 3 -45.49 -54.40 8.62
CA ILE A 3 -44.13 -54.48 8.06
C ILE A 3 -43.54 -53.05 8.07
N LYS A 4 -42.45 -52.88 8.82
CA LYS A 4 -41.76 -51.61 9.05
C LYS A 4 -41.29 -51.01 7.72
N MET A 5 -41.97 -49.97 7.26
CA MET A 5 -41.59 -49.13 6.11
C MET A 5 -40.41 -48.19 6.41
N LYS A 6 -39.45 -48.62 7.26
CA LYS A 6 -38.33 -47.78 7.73
C LYS A 6 -37.21 -47.67 6.68
N TYR A 7 -36.97 -48.73 5.91
CA TYR A 7 -35.88 -48.77 4.91
C TYR A 7 -36.21 -48.02 3.61
N LYS A 8 -37.48 -47.97 3.18
CA LYS A 8 -37.90 -47.21 1.99
C LYS A 8 -37.73 -45.70 2.17
N LYS A 9 -37.99 -45.17 3.38
CA LYS A 9 -37.82 -43.73 3.67
C LYS A 9 -36.34 -43.33 3.70
N LEU A 10 -35.47 -44.20 4.20
CA LEU A 10 -34.03 -43.99 4.23
C LEU A 10 -33.43 -43.93 2.80
N ASN A 11 -33.85 -44.85 1.93
CA ASN A 11 -33.37 -44.88 0.54
C ASN A 11 -33.83 -43.67 -0.27
N ILE A 12 -35.07 -43.20 -0.07
CA ILE A 12 -35.57 -41.99 -0.73
C ILE A 12 -34.81 -40.75 -0.24
N SER A 13 -34.51 -40.67 1.07
CA SER A 13 -33.72 -39.57 1.63
C SER A 13 -32.28 -39.56 1.10
N ALA A 14 -31.67 -40.73 0.91
CA ALA A 14 -30.32 -40.84 0.33
C ALA A 14 -30.29 -40.40 -1.15
N ILE A 15 -31.30 -40.79 -1.94
CA ILE A 15 -31.43 -40.36 -3.34
C ILE A 15 -31.65 -38.85 -3.43
N LEU A 16 -32.44 -38.26 -2.53
CA LEU A 16 -32.67 -36.81 -2.49
C LEU A 16 -31.39 -36.04 -2.11
N LEU A 17 -30.63 -36.53 -1.13
CA LEU A 17 -29.34 -35.96 -0.74
C LEU A 17 -28.29 -36.04 -1.86
N LEU A 18 -28.23 -37.15 -2.61
CA LEU A 18 -27.37 -37.26 -3.79
C LEU A 18 -27.82 -36.33 -4.92
N GLY A 19 -29.13 -36.22 -5.17
CA GLY A 19 -29.67 -35.35 -6.22
C GLY A 19 -29.41 -33.87 -5.97
N LEU A 20 -29.51 -33.43 -4.72
CA LEU A 20 -29.26 -32.04 -4.32
C LEU A 20 -27.75 -31.71 -4.22
N GLY A 21 -26.90 -32.68 -3.90
CA GLY A 21 -25.45 -32.47 -3.77
C GLY A 21 -24.68 -32.36 -5.09
N LEU A 22 -25.28 -32.76 -6.21
CA LEU A 22 -24.61 -32.78 -7.53
C LEU A 22 -24.79 -31.48 -8.34
N THR A 23 -25.67 -30.58 -7.91
CA THR A 23 -25.95 -29.34 -8.64
C THR A 23 -25.39 -28.14 -7.89
N GLY A 24 -24.20 -27.69 -8.28
CA GLY A 24 -23.71 -26.35 -7.90
C GLY A 24 -22.50 -26.28 -6.99
N LEU A 25 -21.51 -27.18 -7.12
CA LEU A 25 -20.16 -26.86 -6.65
C LEU A 25 -19.52 -25.86 -7.61
N GLN A 26 -19.90 -24.59 -7.49
CA GLN A 26 -19.17 -23.47 -8.09
C GLN A 26 -17.92 -23.25 -7.23
N ALA A 27 -16.82 -23.93 -7.55
CA ALA A 27 -15.52 -23.55 -7.01
C ALA A 27 -15.18 -22.17 -7.60
N GLN A 28 -14.84 -21.21 -6.74
CA GLN A 28 -14.47 -19.87 -7.16
C GLN A 28 -13.30 -19.96 -8.16
N THR A 29 -13.53 -19.62 -9.42
CA THR A 29 -12.47 -19.51 -10.40
C THR A 29 -11.85 -18.12 -10.29
N ILE A 30 -10.56 -18.10 -9.97
CA ILE A 30 -9.78 -16.88 -9.78
C ILE A 30 -9.03 -16.60 -11.09
N VAL A 31 -9.11 -15.37 -11.60
CA VAL A 31 -8.25 -14.90 -12.70
C VAL A 31 -6.92 -14.44 -12.10
N ASN A 32 -6.05 -15.39 -11.75
CA ASN A 32 -4.72 -15.08 -11.21
C ASN A 32 -3.80 -14.55 -12.32
N ALA A 33 -2.92 -13.60 -12.02
CA ALA A 33 -1.85 -13.21 -12.95
C ALA A 33 -0.84 -14.35 -13.15
N THR A 34 -0.60 -15.15 -12.11
CA THR A 34 0.08 -16.45 -12.18
C THR A 34 -0.23 -17.29 -10.92
N GLY A 35 -0.02 -18.60 -10.96
CA GLY A 35 -0.25 -19.51 -9.84
C GLY A 35 0.13 -20.95 -10.19
N GLY A 36 0.22 -21.81 -9.19
CA GLY A 36 0.60 -23.20 -9.41
C GLY A 36 0.63 -24.05 -8.14
N ASN A 37 1.04 -25.30 -8.30
CA ASN A 37 1.22 -26.25 -7.20
C ASN A 37 2.71 -26.55 -7.04
N ALA A 38 3.22 -26.42 -5.82
CA ALA A 38 4.54 -26.92 -5.44
C ALA A 38 4.35 -28.26 -4.71
N SER A 39 5.08 -29.28 -5.12
CA SER A 39 5.05 -30.61 -4.49
C SER A 39 6.47 -31.05 -4.13
N GLY A 40 6.65 -31.56 -2.92
CA GLY A 40 7.91 -32.13 -2.44
C GLY A 40 7.68 -33.32 -1.52
N SER A 41 8.77 -33.89 -1.00
CA SER A 41 8.74 -35.05 -0.10
C SER A 41 7.97 -34.80 1.21
N GLY A 42 7.73 -33.53 1.57
CA GLY A 42 6.94 -33.13 2.73
C GLY A 42 5.46 -32.78 2.44
N GLY A 43 4.98 -32.95 1.21
CA GLY A 43 3.59 -32.64 0.82
C GLY A 43 3.48 -31.68 -0.35
N SER A 44 2.26 -31.23 -0.64
CA SER A 44 1.97 -30.29 -1.73
C SER A 44 1.28 -29.04 -1.22
N ALA A 45 1.63 -27.89 -1.80
CA ALA A 45 1.05 -26.58 -1.50
C ALA A 45 0.70 -25.85 -2.80
N SER A 46 -0.50 -25.28 -2.85
CA SER A 46 -0.94 -24.44 -3.97
C SER A 46 -0.69 -22.97 -3.66
N TYR A 47 -0.20 -22.22 -4.64
CA TYR A 47 0.02 -20.77 -4.52
C TYR A 47 -0.59 -20.02 -5.70
N SER A 48 -0.94 -18.76 -5.46
CA SER A 48 -1.47 -17.83 -6.45
C SER A 48 -0.80 -16.45 -6.27
N VAL A 49 -0.57 -15.76 -7.37
CA VAL A 49 0.12 -14.48 -7.46
C VAL A 49 -0.72 -13.53 -8.33
N GLY A 50 -0.98 -12.35 -7.77
CA GLY A 50 -1.94 -11.37 -8.29
C GLY A 50 -3.15 -11.29 -7.37
N GLN A 51 -3.43 -10.10 -6.82
CA GLN A 51 -4.60 -9.85 -6.01
C GLN A 51 -5.83 -9.66 -6.93
N VAL A 52 -6.85 -10.51 -6.78
CA VAL A 52 -8.01 -10.58 -7.70
C VAL A 52 -9.28 -9.96 -7.14
N VAL A 53 -9.30 -9.56 -5.86
CA VAL A 53 -10.42 -8.81 -5.27
C VAL A 53 -9.95 -7.41 -4.90
N TYR A 54 -10.55 -6.40 -5.54
CA TYR A 54 -10.46 -4.98 -5.17
C TYR A 54 -11.83 -4.29 -5.33
N THR A 55 -12.92 -4.92 -4.91
CA THR A 55 -14.21 -4.21 -4.91
C THR A 55 -14.18 -3.13 -3.84
N THR A 56 -14.13 -1.86 -4.26
CA THR A 56 -14.21 -0.71 -3.36
C THR A 56 -15.66 -0.28 -3.26
N ASN A 57 -16.32 -0.72 -2.19
CA ASN A 57 -17.67 -0.27 -1.88
C ASN A 57 -17.58 1.11 -1.23
N SER A 58 -18.14 2.13 -1.89
CA SER A 58 -18.13 3.51 -1.40
C SER A 58 -19.51 3.88 -0.86
N GLY A 59 -19.58 4.40 0.36
CA GLY A 59 -20.78 4.94 0.98
C GLY A 59 -20.51 6.32 1.60
N THR A 60 -21.56 6.97 2.10
CA THR A 60 -21.50 8.35 2.64
C THR A 60 -20.52 8.53 3.80
N ASN A 61 -20.18 7.44 4.51
CA ASN A 61 -19.29 7.44 5.67
C ASN A 61 -17.92 6.78 5.40
N GLY A 62 -17.57 6.52 4.14
CA GLY A 62 -16.26 5.99 3.76
C GLY A 62 -16.31 4.88 2.71
N SER A 63 -15.13 4.38 2.36
CA SER A 63 -14.96 3.31 1.37
C SER A 63 -14.28 2.10 2.00
N VAL A 64 -14.81 0.90 1.74
CA VAL A 64 -14.20 -0.36 2.14
C VAL A 64 -13.77 -1.11 0.89
N ALA A 65 -12.46 -1.32 0.75
CA ALA A 65 -11.89 -2.14 -0.30
C ALA A 65 -11.77 -3.58 0.19
N GLN A 66 -12.44 -4.51 -0.48
CA GLN A 66 -12.26 -5.94 -0.26
C GLN A 66 -10.93 -6.37 -0.89
N GLY A 67 -10.10 -7.16 -0.20
CA GLY A 67 -8.79 -7.60 -0.68
C GLY A 67 -7.68 -7.52 0.39
N VAL A 68 -6.43 -7.44 -0.04
CA VAL A 68 -5.27 -7.22 0.84
C VAL A 68 -5.02 -5.72 0.97
N GLN A 69 -4.83 -5.24 2.20
CA GLN A 69 -4.43 -3.87 2.47
C GLN A 69 -2.97 -3.67 2.03
N GLN A 70 -2.77 -3.09 0.85
CA GLN A 70 -1.44 -2.67 0.41
C GLN A 70 -1.04 -1.41 1.22
N PRO A 71 0.02 -1.46 2.02
CA PRO A 71 0.55 -0.27 2.67
C PRO A 71 1.05 0.70 1.59
N TYR A 72 0.66 1.96 1.67
CA TYR A 72 1.32 3.00 0.88
C TYR A 72 2.67 3.29 1.51
N GLU A 73 3.72 2.75 0.91
CA GLU A 73 5.10 3.01 1.32
C GLU A 73 5.60 4.28 0.62
N ILE A 74 6.18 5.20 1.41
CA ILE A 74 6.88 6.37 0.87
C ILE A 74 8.23 5.87 0.38
N TYR A 75 8.39 5.81 -0.94
CA TYR A 75 9.63 5.37 -1.56
C TYR A 75 10.71 6.46 -1.43
N VAL A 76 11.87 6.05 -0.91
CA VAL A 76 13.11 6.81 -1.01
C VAL A 76 13.66 6.59 -2.41
N VAL A 77 13.68 7.64 -3.23
CA VAL A 77 14.10 7.55 -4.64
C VAL A 77 15.61 7.55 -4.75
N THR A 78 16.29 8.31 -3.89
CA THR A 78 17.75 8.41 -3.81
C THR A 78 18.14 8.65 -2.36
N GLY A 79 19.10 7.86 -1.86
CA GLY A 79 19.89 8.19 -0.68
C GLY A 79 21.35 8.17 -1.11
N LEU A 80 22.01 9.32 -1.15
CA LEU A 80 23.42 9.37 -1.54
C LEU A 80 24.27 8.76 -0.41
N GLU A 81 25.18 7.85 -0.78
CA GLU A 81 26.10 7.12 0.13
C GLU A 81 26.93 8.05 1.02
N GLU A 82 27.14 9.30 0.58
CA GLU A 82 27.88 10.35 1.29
C GLU A 82 27.06 11.03 2.42
N SER A 83 25.76 10.73 2.51
CA SER A 83 24.83 11.27 3.51
C SER A 83 24.44 10.26 4.60
N LYS A 84 25.19 9.18 4.77
CA LYS A 84 24.89 8.09 5.74
C LYS A 84 24.66 8.58 7.17
N ASP A 85 25.19 9.74 7.53
CA ASP A 85 25.06 10.33 8.87
C ASP A 85 23.74 11.11 9.09
N ILE A 86 22.93 11.33 8.05
CA ILE A 86 21.65 12.06 8.16
C ILE A 86 20.49 11.07 8.06
N ASN A 87 19.91 10.70 9.20
CA ASN A 87 18.73 9.84 9.23
C ASN A 87 17.47 10.69 8.98
N LEU A 88 16.99 10.68 7.73
CA LEU A 88 15.76 11.38 7.32
C LEU A 88 14.62 10.39 7.13
N SER A 89 13.50 10.64 7.80
CA SER A 89 12.26 9.91 7.62
C SER A 89 11.13 10.88 7.24
N VAL A 90 10.18 10.41 6.44
CA VAL A 90 8.99 11.19 6.05
C VAL A 90 7.76 10.35 6.34
N SER A 91 6.74 11.01 6.88
CA SER A 91 5.44 10.42 7.17
C SER A 91 4.31 11.29 6.62
N ALA A 92 3.35 10.67 5.95
CA ALA A 92 2.20 11.33 5.35
C ALA A 92 0.97 11.22 6.27
N TYR A 93 0.21 12.31 6.44
CA TYR A 93 -1.03 12.30 7.23
C TYR A 93 -2.18 13.02 6.49
N PRO A 94 -3.31 12.32 6.22
CA PRO A 94 -3.47 10.86 6.23
C PRO A 94 -2.47 10.17 5.28
N ASN A 95 -2.37 8.84 5.26
CA ASN A 95 -1.57 8.13 4.25
C ASN A 95 -2.52 7.29 3.39
N PRO A 96 -2.76 7.61 2.10
CA PRO A 96 -2.21 8.73 1.30
C PRO A 96 -2.64 10.12 1.79
N THR A 97 -1.80 11.14 1.61
CA THR A 97 -2.03 12.47 2.21
C THR A 97 -3.02 13.31 1.43
N THR A 98 -3.89 14.00 2.18
CA THR A 98 -4.77 15.07 1.69
C THR A 98 -4.37 16.42 2.27
N GLU A 99 -3.80 16.46 3.47
CA GLU A 99 -3.57 17.68 4.24
C GLU A 99 -2.08 18.10 4.27
N PHE A 100 -1.23 17.26 4.86
CA PHE A 100 0.19 17.59 5.04
C PHE A 100 1.09 16.34 5.07
N VAL A 101 2.38 16.59 4.86
CA VAL A 101 3.47 15.63 5.06
C VAL A 101 4.36 16.13 6.18
N LYS A 102 4.73 15.24 7.11
CA LYS A 102 5.72 15.51 8.15
C LYS A 102 7.07 14.97 7.71
N LEU A 103 8.01 15.88 7.46
CA LEU A 103 9.42 15.57 7.30
C LEU A 103 10.09 15.56 8.67
N ILE A 104 10.74 14.46 9.02
CA ILE A 104 11.42 14.25 10.30
C ILE A 104 12.91 14.06 10.05
N VAL A 105 13.71 14.84 10.78
CA VAL A 105 15.18 14.77 10.74
C VAL A 105 15.65 14.20 12.08
N GLU A 106 16.13 12.97 12.06
CA GLU A 106 16.65 12.27 13.22
C GLU A 106 18.17 12.44 13.29
N SER A 107 18.67 12.76 14.49
CA SER A 107 20.09 12.72 14.83
C SER A 107 21.04 13.58 13.97
N TYR A 108 20.55 14.70 13.39
CA TYR A 108 21.38 15.65 12.64
C TYR A 108 21.13 17.11 13.05
N LYS A 109 22.18 17.95 12.98
CA LYS A 109 22.03 19.41 13.11
C LYS A 109 21.30 19.93 11.87
N VAL A 110 20.10 20.46 12.08
CA VAL A 110 19.23 20.98 11.00
C VAL A 110 19.80 22.21 10.28
N GLU A 111 20.91 22.74 10.80
CA GLU A 111 21.66 23.85 10.23
C GLU A 111 21.98 23.57 8.74
N ASN A 112 21.59 24.50 7.87
CA ASN A 112 21.76 24.47 6.42
C ASN A 112 20.99 23.40 5.63
N LEU A 113 20.01 22.73 6.25
CA LEU A 113 19.08 21.88 5.51
C LEU A 113 17.88 22.69 5.00
N SER A 114 17.47 22.41 3.76
CA SER A 114 16.22 22.91 3.20
C SER A 114 15.48 21.79 2.48
N TYR A 115 14.17 21.93 2.35
CA TYR A 115 13.38 21.08 1.48
C TYR A 115 12.94 21.85 0.23
N GLN A 116 12.72 21.10 -0.83
CA GLN A 116 12.18 21.56 -2.10
C GLN A 116 11.07 20.60 -2.51
N LEU A 117 9.89 21.14 -2.78
CA LEU A 117 8.72 20.39 -3.23
C LEU A 117 8.57 20.53 -4.74
N TYR A 118 8.50 19.41 -5.45
CA TYR A 118 8.36 19.36 -6.90
C TYR A 118 7.11 18.61 -7.35
N ASP A 119 6.53 19.01 -8.48
CA ASP A 119 5.54 18.19 -9.19
C ASP A 119 6.20 17.11 -10.08
N MET A 120 5.38 16.32 -10.77
CA MET A 120 5.85 15.27 -11.69
C MET A 120 6.61 15.78 -12.90
N GLN A 121 6.43 17.06 -13.27
CA GLN A 121 7.12 17.70 -14.38
C GLN A 121 8.46 18.32 -13.93
N GLY A 122 8.79 18.25 -12.64
CA GLY A 122 10.00 18.83 -12.07
C GLY A 122 9.88 20.32 -11.78
N LYS A 123 8.68 20.89 -11.77
CA LYS A 123 8.46 22.29 -11.38
C LYS A 123 8.59 22.43 -9.86
N LEU A 124 9.41 23.39 -9.42
CA LEU A 124 9.52 23.76 -8.01
C LEU A 124 8.25 24.49 -7.56
N LEU A 125 7.57 23.94 -6.55
CA LEU A 125 6.34 24.47 -5.98
C LEU A 125 6.55 25.20 -4.66
N ASP A 126 7.47 24.71 -3.83
CA ASP A 126 7.78 25.29 -2.53
C ASP A 126 9.24 24.99 -2.18
N SER A 127 9.90 25.93 -1.50
CA SER A 127 11.24 25.72 -0.97
C SER A 127 11.42 26.50 0.31
N LYS A 128 11.76 25.80 1.40
CA LYS A 128 11.95 26.40 2.72
C LYS A 128 13.07 25.73 3.49
N GLN A 129 13.70 26.50 4.37
CA GLN A 129 14.68 25.98 5.32
C GLN A 129 13.99 25.08 6.36
N ILE A 130 14.64 23.98 6.72
CA ILE A 130 14.16 23.07 7.76
C ILE A 130 14.63 23.64 9.10
N ALA A 131 13.70 24.23 9.86
CA ALA A 131 14.03 24.95 11.09
C ALA A 131 14.12 24.07 12.35
N GLY A 132 13.67 22.81 12.28
CA GLY A 132 13.61 21.92 13.43
C GLY A 132 13.53 20.45 13.05
N LYS A 133 13.48 19.58 14.07
CA LYS A 133 13.40 18.11 13.89
C LYS A 133 12.18 17.66 13.10
N GLN A 134 11.10 18.44 13.12
CA GLN A 134 9.88 18.16 12.38
C GLN A 134 9.48 19.39 11.57
N THR A 135 9.21 19.18 10.29
CA THR A 135 8.70 20.22 9.39
C THR A 135 7.43 19.71 8.72
N SER A 136 6.36 20.50 8.78
CA SER A 136 5.09 20.19 8.11
C SER A 136 5.05 20.87 6.75
N ILE A 137 4.83 20.08 5.71
CA ILE A 137 4.70 20.54 4.32
C ILE A 137 3.22 20.46 3.97
N VAL A 138 2.60 21.60 3.71
CA VAL A 138 1.17 21.71 3.40
C VAL A 138 0.93 21.20 1.98
N MET A 139 -0.01 20.26 1.85
CA MET A 139 -0.40 19.63 0.58
C MET A 139 -1.84 19.96 0.18
N SER A 140 -2.65 20.52 1.08
CA SER A 140 -4.10 20.73 0.89
C SER A 140 -4.47 21.56 -0.35
N SER A 141 -3.65 22.54 -0.72
CA SER A 141 -3.88 23.39 -1.90
C SER A 141 -3.43 22.75 -3.23
N LEU A 142 -2.85 21.54 -3.19
CA LEU A 142 -2.31 20.86 -4.37
C LEU A 142 -3.35 19.89 -4.95
N VAL A 143 -3.35 19.72 -6.26
CA VAL A 143 -4.23 18.76 -6.94
C VAL A 143 -3.80 17.31 -6.65
N PRO A 144 -4.69 16.32 -6.74
CA PRO A 144 -4.33 14.90 -6.62
C PRO A 144 -3.29 14.50 -7.69
N ALA A 145 -2.07 14.21 -7.26
CA ALA A 145 -0.94 13.87 -8.12
C ALA A 145 0.22 13.26 -7.32
N THR A 146 1.29 12.87 -8.01
CA THR A 146 2.58 12.54 -7.36
C THR A 146 3.43 13.80 -7.20
N TYR A 147 4.06 13.94 -6.04
CA TYR A 147 4.99 15.02 -5.73
C TYR A 147 6.31 14.45 -5.22
N PHE A 148 7.36 15.25 -5.27
CA PHE A 148 8.67 14.89 -4.74
C PHE A 148 9.12 15.91 -3.71
N VAL A 149 9.45 15.43 -2.50
CA VAL A 149 10.12 16.24 -1.49
C VAL A 149 11.60 15.90 -1.55
N LYS A 150 12.39 16.84 -2.04
CA LYS A 150 13.85 16.77 -2.05
C LYS A 150 14.39 17.50 -0.84
N VAL A 151 15.27 16.86 -0.09
CA VAL A 151 16.05 17.49 0.98
C VAL A 151 17.44 17.79 0.44
N VAL A 152 17.86 19.05 0.58
CA VAL A 152 19.18 19.50 0.16
C VAL A 152 19.92 20.14 1.33
N LYS A 153 21.23 19.92 1.36
CA LYS A 153 22.16 20.53 2.30
C LYS A 153 22.93 21.63 1.59
N THR A 154 22.96 22.81 2.19
CA THR A 154 23.78 23.92 1.70
C THR A 154 25.13 23.92 2.42
N SER A 155 26.21 23.90 1.65
CA SER A 155 27.57 23.96 2.16
C SER A 155 28.02 25.42 2.34
N HIS A 156 29.16 25.64 3.02
CA HIS A 156 29.71 26.97 3.26
C HIS A 156 30.05 27.75 1.98
N ASP A 157 30.32 27.04 0.88
CA ASP A 157 30.55 27.60 -0.46
C ASP A 157 29.26 27.89 -1.24
N LEU A 158 28.10 27.83 -0.57
CA LEU A 158 26.76 27.98 -1.15
C LEU A 158 26.39 26.90 -2.16
N SER A 159 27.18 25.83 -2.30
CA SER A 159 26.80 24.67 -3.10
C SER A 159 25.66 23.91 -2.41
N GLN A 160 24.72 23.42 -3.22
CA GLN A 160 23.62 22.59 -2.74
C GLN A 160 23.89 21.13 -3.08
N GLN A 161 23.99 20.29 -2.06
CA GLN A 161 24.09 18.85 -2.21
C GLN A 161 22.72 18.22 -1.95
N GLU A 162 22.27 17.37 -2.87
CA GLU A 162 21.09 16.53 -2.64
C GLU A 162 21.39 15.51 -1.53
N VAL A 163 20.49 15.40 -0.55
CA VAL A 163 20.62 14.43 0.54
C VAL A 163 19.71 13.24 0.27
N LYS A 164 18.43 13.52 0.02
CA LYS A 164 17.40 12.49 -0.13
C LYS A 164 16.19 13.01 -0.89
N ILE A 165 15.54 12.14 -1.67
CA ILE A 165 14.26 12.42 -2.31
C ILE A 165 13.19 11.44 -1.82
N PHE A 166 12.04 11.98 -1.45
CA PHE A 166 10.85 11.23 -1.08
C PHE A 166 9.74 11.43 -2.12
N LYS A 167 9.20 10.31 -2.62
CA LYS A 167 8.01 10.34 -3.48
C LYS A 167 6.75 10.35 -2.62
N ILE A 168 5.88 11.34 -2.84
CA ILE A 168 4.61 11.52 -2.14
C ILE A 168 3.46 11.34 -3.11
N ILE A 169 2.44 10.57 -2.72
CA ILE A 169 1.21 10.39 -3.51
C ILE A 169 0.08 11.13 -2.78
N LYS A 170 -0.49 12.14 -3.43
CA LYS A 170 -1.65 12.89 -2.94
C LYS A 170 -2.93 12.39 -3.60
N LYS A 171 -3.99 12.19 -2.80
CA LYS A 171 -5.35 11.85 -3.28
C LYS A 171 -6.26 13.08 -3.37
#